data_AF-A0A0J5QHR5-F1
#
_entry.id   AF-A0A0J5QHR5-F1
#
_cell.length_a   1.000
_cell.length_b   1.000
_cell.length_c   1.000
_cell.angle_alpha   90.00
_cell.angle_beta   90.00
_cell.angle_gamma   90.00
#
_symmetry.space_group_name_H-M   'P 1'
#
loop_
_entity.id
_entity.type
_entity.pdbx_description
1 polymer ?
#
loop_
_entity_poly.entity_id
_entity_poly.type
_entity_poly.pdbx_seq_one_letter_code
_entity_poly.pdbx_strand_id
1 'polypeptide(L)'
;MTSSESTAAEAGTIVACTVSREVQNFDLLIEDMETVLGENWGDLGFDEALAFLGQHDAQTLEFIAMAIDEMDEGDLSQLIQVIQAAKARSVKVILIAEDVTPASLHQLLRSGADEFVPYPLPDGELQAAVIRLRTPPPSQSLVLAKADPEDNTRSTGTGVKLRGGGDGVLIAVQGLAGGTGATTMAVNMAWELASIKTDNPPRVCLLDLGLQFGSVSTYLDLPRRDAVLELLSDIDSMDGDSFGQALVTFDEKLQVLTSPADVLPLDMLGPDDVRKLINVAREHFDYVVVDMPPSFVQWSDTVLNLAQVYFAMIELDMRSAQNVVRIKRALQSEDLPFEKLRFILNRAPKFTDLQGKSRVKRMAESLGISIDLQFPDGGRVVTQACDHGLPLASQAAKNPLRKEIAKLAQSLHQIGLSDVEAA
;
A
#
# COMPACT_ATOMS: atom_id res chain seq x y z
N MET A 1 -30.12 62.61 -36.38
CA MET A 1 -30.38 62.34 -34.96
C MET A 1 -30.81 60.91 -34.87
N THR A 2 -30.09 59.95 -34.31
CA THR A 2 -28.71 59.86 -33.79
C THR A 2 -28.46 58.36 -33.84
N SER A 3 -27.31 58.00 -34.38
CA SER A 3 -26.87 56.65 -34.66
C SER A 3 -26.78 55.81 -33.39
N SER A 4 -27.27 54.58 -33.47
CA SER A 4 -27.08 53.53 -32.48
C SER A 4 -25.61 53.13 -32.49
N GLU A 5 -24.84 53.57 -31.50
CA GLU A 5 -23.48 53.08 -31.29
C GLU A 5 -23.52 51.74 -30.59
N SER A 6 -23.16 50.73 -31.37
CA SER A 6 -22.65 49.44 -30.96
C SER A 6 -21.52 49.58 -29.94
N THR A 7 -21.78 49.24 -28.68
CA THR A 7 -20.73 48.87 -27.73
C THR A 7 -20.27 47.46 -28.09
N ALA A 8 -19.23 47.39 -28.91
CA ALA A 8 -18.39 46.22 -29.00
C ALA A 8 -17.71 46.03 -27.63
N ALA A 9 -18.30 45.17 -26.80
CA ALA A 9 -17.59 44.59 -25.66
C ALA A 9 -16.58 43.59 -26.25
N GLU A 10 -15.29 43.79 -25.94
CA GLU A 10 -14.21 42.88 -26.31
C GLU A 10 -14.56 41.47 -25.81
N ALA A 11 -14.75 40.54 -26.75
CA ALA A 11 -15.06 39.15 -26.45
C ALA A 11 -13.86 38.50 -25.75
N GLY A 12 -13.94 38.36 -24.42
CA GLY A 12 -13.06 37.47 -23.67
C GLY A 12 -13.27 36.04 -24.15
N THR A 13 -12.21 35.38 -24.60
CA THR A 13 -12.25 33.97 -24.96
C THR A 13 -12.58 33.14 -23.73
N ILE A 14 -13.70 32.40 -23.77
CA ILE A 14 -14.12 31.49 -22.70
C ILE A 14 -13.03 30.41 -22.53
N VAL A 15 -12.49 30.31 -21.32
CA VAL A 15 -11.42 29.36 -20.96
C VAL A 15 -11.91 28.17 -20.14
N ALA A 16 -13.10 28.25 -19.55
CA ALA A 16 -13.71 27.11 -18.85
C ALA A 16 -15.23 27.11 -19.00
N CYS A 17 -15.85 25.94 -18.85
CA CYS A 17 -17.30 25.81 -18.91
C CYS A 17 -17.82 24.92 -17.79
N THR A 18 -18.91 25.32 -17.15
CA THR A 18 -19.69 24.46 -16.25
C THR A 18 -20.75 23.72 -17.06
N VAL A 19 -20.83 22.41 -16.87
CA VAL A 19 -21.80 21.56 -17.54
C VAL A 19 -22.67 20.91 -16.49
N SER A 20 -23.95 21.28 -16.45
CA SER A 20 -24.93 20.64 -15.57
C SER A 20 -26.35 20.79 -16.11
N ARG A 21 -27.29 19.99 -15.58
CA ARG A 21 -28.71 20.11 -15.92
C ARG A 21 -29.32 21.41 -15.42
N GLU A 22 -28.98 21.80 -14.20
CA GLU A 22 -29.46 23.00 -13.51
C GLU A 22 -28.31 23.63 -12.71
N VAL A 23 -27.55 24.55 -13.31
CA VAL A 23 -26.37 25.17 -12.68
C VAL A 23 -26.74 25.97 -11.41
N GLN A 24 -27.99 26.45 -11.33
CA GLN A 24 -28.55 27.15 -10.15
C GLN A 24 -28.61 26.30 -8.88
N ASN A 25 -28.53 24.97 -8.97
CA ASN A 25 -28.48 24.12 -7.78
C ASN A 25 -27.06 24.07 -7.17
N PHE A 26 -26.06 24.56 -7.91
CA PHE A 26 -24.65 24.57 -7.53
C PHE A 26 -24.13 25.99 -7.29
N ASP A 27 -24.82 26.78 -6.46
CA ASP A 27 -24.47 28.18 -6.18
C ASP A 27 -23.00 28.38 -5.75
N LEU A 28 -22.46 27.47 -4.92
CA LEU A 28 -21.06 27.53 -4.48
C LEU A 28 -20.06 27.31 -5.61
N LEU A 29 -20.44 26.52 -6.63
CA LEU A 29 -19.60 26.31 -7.82
C LEU A 29 -19.55 27.58 -8.68
N ILE A 30 -20.66 28.30 -8.79
CA ILE A 30 -20.71 29.58 -9.52
C ILE A 30 -19.81 30.60 -8.84
N GLU A 31 -19.92 30.75 -7.52
CA GLU A 31 -19.11 31.67 -6.72
C GLU A 31 -17.59 31.35 -6.84
N ASP A 32 -17.22 30.07 -6.77
CA ASP A 32 -15.82 29.65 -6.91
C ASP A 32 -15.29 29.87 -8.35
N MET A 33 -16.10 29.59 -9.37
CA MET A 33 -15.71 29.82 -10.77
C MET A 33 -15.53 31.31 -11.08
N GLU A 34 -16.40 32.17 -10.57
CA GLU A 34 -16.27 33.62 -10.69
C GLU A 34 -15.02 34.13 -9.94
N THR A 35 -14.75 33.56 -8.76
CA THR A 35 -13.56 33.91 -7.96
C THR A 35 -12.26 33.51 -8.65
N VAL A 36 -12.21 32.35 -9.31
CA VAL A 36 -10.99 31.80 -9.92
C VAL A 36 -10.75 32.32 -11.34
N LEU A 37 -11.81 32.54 -12.14
CA LEU A 37 -11.71 32.84 -13.57
C LEU A 37 -12.29 34.20 -14.00
N GLY A 38 -12.98 34.91 -13.09
CA GLY A 38 -13.67 36.16 -13.41
C GLY A 38 -14.80 35.96 -14.41
N GLU A 39 -14.81 36.73 -15.50
CA GLU A 39 -15.85 36.69 -16.55
C GLU A 39 -15.56 35.70 -17.70
N ASN A 40 -14.46 34.93 -17.64
CA ASN A 40 -14.02 34.08 -18.76
C ASN A 40 -14.53 32.63 -18.69
N TRP A 41 -15.68 32.39 -18.08
CA TRP A 41 -16.33 31.08 -18.03
C TRP A 41 -17.80 31.18 -18.50
N GLY A 42 -18.41 30.05 -18.86
CA GLY A 42 -19.83 29.99 -19.23
C GLY A 42 -20.51 28.71 -18.77
N ASP A 43 -21.83 28.73 -18.69
CA ASP A 43 -22.68 27.58 -18.36
C ASP A 43 -23.31 26.94 -19.60
N LEU A 44 -23.36 25.61 -19.63
CA LEU A 44 -24.01 24.84 -20.69
C LEU A 44 -24.77 23.64 -20.12
N GLY A 45 -25.91 23.30 -20.74
CA GLY A 45 -26.58 22.01 -20.49
C GLY A 45 -25.81 20.82 -21.09
N PHE A 46 -26.10 19.59 -20.67
CA PHE A 46 -25.40 18.39 -21.19
C PHE A 46 -25.50 18.22 -22.73
N ASP A 47 -26.67 18.52 -23.32
CA ASP A 47 -26.88 18.46 -24.78
C ASP A 47 -26.14 19.58 -25.52
N GLU A 48 -26.15 20.78 -24.94
CA GLU A 48 -25.48 21.95 -25.48
C GLU A 48 -23.96 21.81 -25.39
N ALA A 49 -23.46 21.21 -24.31
CA ALA A 49 -22.05 20.90 -24.11
C ALA A 49 -21.52 19.98 -25.21
N LEU A 50 -22.28 18.95 -25.61
CA LEU A 50 -21.89 18.05 -26.69
C LEU A 50 -21.86 18.76 -28.04
N ALA A 51 -22.84 19.63 -28.31
CA ALA A 51 -22.88 20.44 -29.53
C ALA A 51 -21.77 21.50 -29.57
N PHE A 52 -21.49 22.16 -28.44
CA PHE A 52 -20.46 23.18 -28.28
C PHE A 52 -19.06 22.59 -28.38
N LEU A 53 -18.83 21.46 -27.73
CA LEU A 53 -17.61 20.66 -27.90
C LEU A 53 -17.39 20.26 -29.36
N GLY A 54 -18.41 20.25 -30.22
CA GLY A 54 -18.30 20.04 -31.65
C GLY A 54 -17.70 21.21 -32.45
N GLN A 55 -17.84 22.44 -31.97
CA GLN A 55 -17.52 23.67 -32.69
C GLN A 55 -16.03 24.04 -32.62
N HIS A 56 -15.61 24.99 -33.47
CA HIS A 56 -14.20 25.45 -33.53
C HIS A 56 -13.82 26.32 -32.32
N ASP A 57 -14.81 26.94 -31.65
CA ASP A 57 -14.61 27.82 -30.48
C ASP A 57 -14.25 27.03 -29.21
N ALA A 58 -14.50 25.72 -29.17
CA ALA A 58 -14.09 24.84 -28.06
C ALA A 58 -12.57 24.62 -27.96
N GLN A 59 -11.78 25.14 -28.91
CA GLN A 59 -10.31 25.00 -28.90
C GLN A 59 -9.61 25.87 -27.85
N THR A 60 -10.29 26.88 -27.29
CA THR A 60 -9.76 27.74 -26.23
C THR A 60 -10.09 27.27 -24.81
N LEU A 61 -10.87 26.17 -24.68
CA LEU A 61 -11.23 25.59 -23.38
C LEU A 61 -10.04 24.86 -22.77
N GLU A 62 -9.70 25.20 -21.53
CA GLU A 62 -8.68 24.52 -20.74
C GLU A 62 -9.29 23.34 -19.96
N PHE A 63 -10.46 23.53 -19.37
CA PHE A 63 -11.16 22.49 -18.61
C PHE A 63 -12.68 22.69 -18.61
N ILE A 64 -13.40 21.61 -18.28
CA ILE A 64 -14.84 21.56 -18.08
C ILE A 64 -15.11 21.06 -16.67
N ALA A 65 -15.94 21.80 -15.92
CA ALA A 65 -16.45 21.37 -14.62
C ALA A 65 -17.85 20.78 -14.82
N MET A 66 -17.97 19.46 -14.71
CA MET A 66 -19.23 18.75 -14.89
C MET A 66 -19.86 18.49 -13.52
N ALA A 67 -20.96 19.18 -13.24
CA ALA A 67 -21.71 19.03 -11.98
C ALA A 67 -22.88 18.06 -12.17
N ILE A 68 -22.98 17.06 -11.30
CA ILE A 68 -23.96 15.96 -11.37
C ILE A 68 -24.62 15.71 -10.01
N ASP A 69 -25.91 15.36 -10.03
CA ASP A 69 -26.72 15.01 -8.86
C ASP A 69 -27.31 13.58 -8.95
N GLU A 70 -28.09 13.15 -7.94
CA GLU A 70 -28.79 11.85 -7.91
C GLU A 70 -29.73 11.66 -9.12
N MET A 71 -30.31 12.73 -9.67
CA MET A 71 -31.23 12.64 -10.82
C MET A 71 -30.49 12.32 -12.11
N ASP A 72 -29.21 12.72 -12.22
CA ASP A 72 -28.39 12.48 -13.40
C ASP A 72 -27.84 11.04 -13.48
N GLU A 73 -27.96 10.23 -12.41
CA GLU A 73 -27.58 8.81 -12.41
C GLU A 73 -28.39 7.97 -13.42
N GLY A 74 -29.63 8.38 -13.70
CA GLY A 74 -30.50 7.71 -14.66
C GLY A 74 -29.94 7.75 -16.10
N ASP A 75 -29.16 8.77 -16.43
CA ASP A 75 -28.70 9.09 -17.79
C ASP A 75 -27.17 9.13 -17.92
N LEU A 76 -26.47 8.26 -17.18
CA LEU A 76 -25.01 8.07 -17.23
C LEU A 76 -24.43 7.95 -18.66
N SER A 77 -25.21 7.43 -19.60
CA SER A 77 -24.77 7.28 -20.99
C SER A 77 -24.49 8.62 -21.68
N GLN A 78 -25.22 9.68 -21.34
CA GLN A 78 -25.03 11.02 -21.87
C GLN A 78 -23.81 11.69 -21.23
N LEU A 79 -23.64 11.53 -19.90
CA LEU A 79 -22.46 12.01 -19.17
C LEU A 79 -21.16 11.42 -19.72
N ILE A 80 -21.14 10.11 -19.98
CA ILE A 80 -19.98 9.42 -20.56
C ILE A 80 -19.64 9.96 -21.96
N GLN A 81 -20.65 10.27 -22.78
CA GLN A 81 -20.42 10.84 -24.12
C GLN A 81 -19.77 12.23 -24.05
N VAL A 82 -20.21 13.07 -23.10
CA VAL A 82 -19.62 14.39 -22.87
C VAL A 82 -18.16 14.25 -22.41
N ILE A 83 -17.86 13.38 -21.45
CA ILE A 83 -16.49 13.11 -20.98
C ILE A 83 -15.60 12.64 -22.15
N GLN A 84 -16.08 11.69 -22.94
CA GLN A 84 -15.32 11.16 -24.08
C GLN A 84 -15.09 12.21 -25.17
N ALA A 85 -16.08 13.06 -25.44
CA ALA A 85 -15.97 14.15 -26.40
C ALA A 85 -14.93 15.21 -25.96
N ALA A 86 -14.93 15.56 -24.67
CA ALA A 86 -13.95 16.47 -24.08
C ALA A 86 -12.53 15.87 -24.16
N LYS A 87 -12.37 14.61 -23.76
CA LYS A 87 -11.09 13.89 -23.78
C LYS A 87 -10.52 13.73 -25.19
N ALA A 88 -11.36 13.45 -26.19
CA ALA A 88 -10.94 13.37 -27.60
C ALA A 88 -10.31 14.67 -28.11
N ARG A 89 -10.62 15.81 -27.48
CA ARG A 89 -10.09 17.14 -27.78
C ARG A 89 -9.03 17.63 -26.80
N SER A 90 -8.55 16.75 -25.92
CA SER A 90 -7.58 17.06 -24.86
C SER A 90 -8.04 18.14 -23.87
N VAL A 91 -9.35 18.32 -23.70
CA VAL A 91 -9.94 19.19 -22.68
C VAL A 91 -10.06 18.40 -21.38
N LYS A 92 -9.64 19.00 -20.26
CA LYS A 92 -9.67 18.36 -18.94
C LYS A 92 -11.07 18.36 -18.35
N VAL A 93 -11.47 17.27 -17.67
CA VAL A 93 -12.81 17.17 -17.06
C VAL A 93 -12.71 17.00 -15.55
N ILE A 94 -13.28 17.96 -14.80
CA ILE A 94 -13.47 17.89 -13.34
C ILE A 94 -14.91 17.45 -13.09
N LEU A 95 -15.09 16.38 -12.31
CA LEU A 95 -16.40 15.93 -11.84
C LEU A 95 -16.72 16.56 -10.49
N ILE A 96 -17.88 17.20 -10.38
CA ILE A 96 -18.44 17.71 -9.14
C ILE A 96 -19.71 16.93 -8.87
N ALA A 97 -19.74 16.11 -7.81
CA ALA A 97 -20.90 15.26 -7.55
C ALA A 97 -21.55 15.57 -6.20
N GLU A 98 -22.88 15.69 -6.22
CA GLU A 98 -23.75 15.81 -5.05
C GLU A 98 -24.61 14.56 -4.93
N ASP A 99 -24.53 13.84 -3.81
CA ASP A 99 -25.37 12.65 -3.52
C ASP A 99 -25.39 11.53 -4.59
N VAL A 100 -24.32 11.39 -5.37
CA VAL A 100 -24.16 10.33 -6.37
C VAL A 100 -23.58 9.04 -5.78
N THR A 101 -24.07 7.88 -6.23
CA THR A 101 -23.60 6.57 -5.78
C THR A 101 -22.14 6.29 -6.20
N PRO A 102 -21.35 5.58 -5.36
CA PRO A 102 -19.95 5.27 -5.68
C PRO A 102 -19.77 4.48 -6.99
N ALA A 103 -20.74 3.65 -7.37
CA ALA A 103 -20.70 2.87 -8.62
C ALA A 103 -20.75 3.79 -9.86
N SER A 104 -21.67 4.76 -9.85
CA SER A 104 -21.83 5.78 -10.89
C SER A 104 -20.58 6.67 -11.00
N LEU A 105 -20.02 7.10 -9.86
CA LEU A 105 -18.80 7.90 -9.82
C LEU A 105 -17.58 7.14 -10.40
N HIS A 106 -17.38 5.89 -9.99
CA HIS A 106 -16.30 5.05 -10.52
C HIS A 106 -16.42 4.82 -12.03
N GLN A 107 -17.64 4.68 -12.54
CA GLN A 107 -17.89 4.51 -13.97
C GLN A 107 -17.53 5.76 -14.78
N LEU A 108 -17.84 6.95 -14.25
CA LEU A 108 -17.48 8.23 -14.88
C LEU A 108 -15.96 8.49 -14.85
N LEU A 109 -15.27 8.21 -13.74
CA LEU A 109 -13.82 8.31 -13.65
C LEU A 109 -13.11 7.38 -14.65
N ARG A 110 -13.55 6.13 -14.78
CA ARG A 110 -13.02 5.19 -15.78
C ARG A 110 -13.24 5.64 -17.22
N SER A 111 -14.30 6.41 -17.48
CA SER A 111 -14.60 6.92 -18.82
C SER A 111 -13.68 8.08 -19.24
N GLY A 112 -12.89 8.62 -18.30
CA GLY A 112 -11.80 9.54 -18.57
C GLY A 112 -11.93 10.92 -17.95
N ALA A 113 -12.71 11.08 -16.88
CA ALA A 113 -12.63 12.29 -16.07
C ALA A 113 -11.28 12.36 -15.33
N ASP A 114 -10.68 13.54 -15.30
CA ASP A 114 -9.32 13.75 -14.79
C ASP A 114 -9.29 13.95 -13.28
N GLU A 115 -10.35 14.53 -12.70
CA GLU A 115 -10.42 14.88 -11.28
C GLU A 115 -11.84 14.82 -10.74
N PHE A 116 -11.98 14.61 -9.42
CA PHE A 116 -13.26 14.56 -8.71
C PHE A 116 -13.22 15.48 -7.48
N VAL A 117 -14.30 16.22 -7.25
CA VAL A 117 -14.52 17.06 -6.08
C VAL A 117 -15.94 16.82 -5.54
N PRO A 118 -16.12 16.53 -4.23
CA PRO A 118 -17.45 16.39 -3.64
C PRO A 118 -18.14 17.75 -3.47
N TYR A 119 -19.46 17.79 -3.61
CA TYR A 119 -20.29 18.96 -3.29
C TYR A 119 -21.03 18.74 -1.95
N PRO A 120 -21.13 19.73 -1.03
CA PRO A 120 -20.66 21.12 -1.15
C PRO A 120 -19.13 21.26 -1.15
N LEU A 121 -18.62 22.17 -1.98
CA LEU A 121 -17.18 22.40 -2.21
C LEU A 121 -16.47 22.85 -0.92
N PRO A 122 -15.44 22.12 -0.45
CA PRO A 122 -14.55 22.59 0.60
C PRO A 122 -13.71 23.81 0.17
N ASP A 123 -13.42 24.72 1.11
CA ASP A 123 -12.73 25.99 0.85
C ASP A 123 -11.43 25.80 0.03
N GLY A 124 -11.41 26.33 -1.20
CA GLY A 124 -10.24 26.35 -2.08
C GLY A 124 -9.94 25.06 -2.84
N GLU A 125 -10.82 24.05 -2.79
CA GLU A 125 -10.59 22.75 -3.44
C GLU A 125 -10.70 22.83 -4.97
N LEU A 126 -11.63 23.64 -5.50
CA LEU A 126 -11.72 23.89 -6.94
C LEU A 126 -10.46 24.61 -7.47
N GLN A 127 -9.93 25.56 -6.71
CA GLN A 127 -8.70 26.26 -7.06
C GLN A 127 -7.50 25.31 -7.07
N ALA A 128 -7.42 24.39 -6.10
CA ALA A 128 -6.40 23.35 -6.06
C ALA A 128 -6.52 22.39 -7.24
N ALA A 129 -7.74 21.98 -7.62
CA ALA A 129 -8.00 21.14 -8.80
C ALA A 129 -7.55 21.83 -10.10
N VAL A 130 -7.93 23.08 -10.31
CA VAL A 130 -7.52 23.86 -11.48
C VAL A 130 -6.00 24.04 -11.55
N ILE A 131 -5.31 24.24 -10.42
CA ILE A 131 -3.84 24.30 -10.37
C ILE A 131 -3.21 22.95 -10.72
N ARG A 132 -3.77 21.83 -10.23
CA ARG A 132 -3.31 20.48 -10.58
C ARG A 132 -3.50 20.17 -12.07
N LEU A 133 -4.56 20.69 -12.69
CA LEU A 133 -4.83 20.50 -14.12
C LEU A 133 -3.98 21.38 -15.04
N ARG A 134 -3.67 22.63 -14.64
CA ARG A 134 -2.82 23.55 -15.42
C ARG A 134 -1.33 23.23 -15.34
N THR A 135 -0.91 22.44 -14.35
CA THR A 135 0.48 22.03 -14.18
C THR A 135 0.69 20.66 -14.86
N PRO A 136 1.44 20.54 -15.97
CA PRO A 136 1.83 19.23 -16.48
C PRO A 136 2.60 18.47 -15.39
N PRO A 137 2.56 17.12 -15.33
CA PRO A 137 3.14 16.36 -14.23
C PRO A 137 4.59 16.81 -14.04
N PRO A 138 4.96 17.36 -12.88
CA PRO A 138 6.33 17.74 -12.65
C PRO A 138 7.16 16.46 -12.64
N SER A 139 8.00 16.28 -13.66
CA SER A 139 9.27 15.60 -13.51
C SER A 139 9.94 16.19 -12.28
N GLN A 140 9.85 15.48 -11.15
CA GLN A 140 10.26 15.91 -9.83
C GLN A 140 11.75 16.27 -9.84
N SER A 141 12.02 17.54 -10.13
CA SER A 141 13.32 18.16 -10.02
C SER A 141 13.10 19.58 -9.51
N LEU A 142 13.57 19.83 -8.28
CA LEU A 142 13.88 21.15 -7.72
C LEU A 142 12.69 22.04 -7.34
N VAL A 143 12.25 21.96 -6.07
CA VAL A 143 12.23 23.17 -5.22
C VAL A 143 12.56 22.80 -3.77
N LEU A 144 13.84 22.97 -3.43
CA LEU A 144 14.29 23.24 -2.06
C LEU A 144 13.97 24.70 -1.75
N ALA A 145 13.24 24.97 -0.65
CA ALA A 145 13.30 26.27 0.01
C ALA A 145 12.90 26.20 1.50
N LYS A 146 13.93 25.98 2.33
CA LYS A 146 14.21 26.54 3.66
C LYS A 146 13.17 26.41 4.79
N ALA A 147 13.43 25.48 5.70
CA ALA A 147 13.36 25.71 7.16
C ALA A 147 14.46 24.87 7.85
N ASP A 148 15.36 25.57 8.54
CA ASP A 148 16.44 25.24 9.50
C ASP A 148 17.18 23.88 9.51
N PRO A 149 18.54 23.88 9.62
CA PRO A 149 19.35 22.68 9.67
C PRO A 149 19.65 22.26 11.11
N GLU A 150 19.08 21.15 11.57
CA GLU A 150 19.64 20.25 12.59
C GLU A 150 18.67 19.06 12.78
N ASP A 151 18.75 18.03 11.93
CA ASP A 151 18.95 16.63 12.35
C ASP A 151 19.02 15.70 11.12
N ASN A 152 19.64 14.55 11.33
CA ASN A 152 20.17 13.61 10.36
C ASN A 152 19.12 12.86 9.50
N THR A 153 19.49 12.61 8.25
CA THR A 153 19.09 11.45 7.40
C THR A 153 17.60 11.15 7.17
N ARG A 154 17.14 11.34 5.93
CA ARG A 154 16.23 10.42 5.23
C ARG A 154 16.40 10.57 3.72
N SER A 155 16.94 9.53 3.09
CA SER A 155 16.96 9.37 1.63
C SER A 155 15.52 9.25 1.14
N THR A 156 14.95 10.35 0.64
CA THR A 156 13.63 10.37 0.01
C THR A 156 13.80 10.69 -1.48
N GLY A 157 13.38 9.76 -2.33
CA GLY A 157 13.05 10.05 -3.73
C GLY A 157 13.70 9.20 -4.83
N THR A 158 14.59 8.26 -4.53
CA THR A 158 15.08 7.33 -5.57
C THR A 158 14.69 5.90 -5.21
N GLY A 159 13.90 5.25 -6.07
CA GLY A 159 13.57 3.84 -5.94
C GLY A 159 14.83 2.97 -5.81
N VAL A 160 14.66 1.78 -5.23
CA VAL A 160 15.78 0.87 -4.99
C VAL A 160 16.23 0.26 -6.31
N LYS A 161 17.50 0.47 -6.68
CA LYS A 161 18.10 -0.22 -7.84
C LYS A 161 18.28 -1.70 -7.53
N LEU A 162 17.49 -2.55 -8.18
CA LEU A 162 17.57 -3.99 -8.02
C LEU A 162 18.71 -4.60 -8.85
N ARG A 163 19.21 -5.75 -8.42
CA ARG A 163 20.20 -6.56 -9.12
C ARG A 163 19.65 -7.97 -9.27
N GLY A 164 19.51 -8.49 -10.48
CA GLY A 164 18.95 -9.83 -10.75
C GLY A 164 19.90 -10.98 -10.46
N GLY A 165 19.42 -12.21 -10.71
CA GLY A 165 20.22 -13.45 -10.70
C GLY A 165 20.26 -14.21 -9.37
N GLY A 166 19.34 -13.94 -8.44
CA GLY A 166 19.20 -14.69 -7.18
C GLY A 166 18.12 -15.78 -7.21
N ASP A 167 18.21 -16.73 -6.28
CA ASP A 167 17.12 -17.64 -5.87
C ASP A 167 16.91 -17.48 -4.35
N GLY A 168 16.37 -16.33 -3.95
CA GLY A 168 16.25 -15.94 -2.55
C GLY A 168 15.49 -16.95 -1.69
N VAL A 169 15.89 -17.09 -0.42
CA VAL A 169 15.18 -17.93 0.56
C VAL A 169 13.96 -17.18 1.08
N LEU A 170 12.77 -17.76 0.90
CA LEU A 170 11.51 -17.24 1.38
C LEU A 170 11.20 -17.75 2.80
N ILE A 171 11.05 -16.80 3.72
CA ILE A 171 10.73 -17.02 5.13
C ILE A 171 9.40 -16.33 5.41
N ALA A 172 8.34 -17.08 5.65
CA ALA A 172 7.05 -16.51 6.05
C ALA A 172 6.89 -16.54 7.57
N VAL A 173 6.27 -15.50 8.13
CA VAL A 173 5.95 -15.41 9.56
C VAL A 173 4.47 -15.07 9.70
N GLN A 174 3.72 -15.92 10.41
CA GLN A 174 2.28 -15.71 10.62
C GLN A 174 1.91 -15.90 12.09
N GLY A 175 1.10 -14.98 12.62
CA GLY A 175 0.50 -15.11 13.95
C GLY A 175 -0.77 -15.95 13.91
N LEU A 176 -0.83 -17.03 14.69
CA LEU A 176 -2.02 -17.88 14.76
C LEU A 176 -3.07 -17.37 15.77
N ALA A 177 -2.75 -16.31 16.51
CA ALA A 177 -3.68 -15.58 17.36
C ALA A 177 -3.28 -14.10 17.40
N GLY A 178 -4.21 -13.23 17.80
CA GLY A 178 -3.93 -11.81 17.95
C GLY A 178 -2.84 -11.56 19.00
N GLY A 179 -1.86 -10.74 18.66
CA GLY A 179 -0.83 -10.29 19.60
C GLY A 179 0.31 -11.28 19.89
N THR A 180 0.43 -12.38 19.12
CA THR A 180 1.52 -13.37 19.30
C THR A 180 2.91 -12.85 18.90
N GLY A 181 3.01 -11.64 18.35
CA GLY A 181 4.29 -10.99 18.01
C GLY A 181 4.88 -11.42 16.66
N ALA A 182 4.04 -11.81 15.69
CA ALA A 182 4.48 -12.20 14.35
C ALA A 182 5.21 -11.07 13.61
N THR A 183 4.63 -9.88 13.51
CA THR A 183 5.30 -8.72 12.90
C THR A 183 6.60 -8.35 13.62
N THR A 184 6.61 -8.41 14.96
CA THR A 184 7.85 -8.20 15.75
C THR A 184 8.94 -9.19 15.34
N MET A 185 8.57 -10.47 15.17
CA MET A 185 9.48 -11.50 14.70
C MET A 185 9.95 -11.25 13.27
N ALA A 186 9.05 -10.95 12.33
CA ALA A 186 9.37 -10.68 10.93
C ALA A 186 10.35 -9.51 10.77
N VAL A 187 10.05 -8.38 11.40
CA VAL A 187 10.89 -7.17 11.36
C VAL A 187 12.28 -7.43 11.93
N ASN A 188 12.36 -8.06 13.11
CA ASN A 188 13.65 -8.30 13.75
C ASN A 188 14.44 -9.41 13.05
N MET A 189 13.78 -10.44 12.50
CA MET A 189 14.43 -11.46 11.69
C MET A 189 15.06 -10.86 10.44
N ALA A 190 14.29 -10.07 9.68
CA ALA A 190 14.79 -9.40 8.48
C ALA A 190 15.97 -8.48 8.80
N TRP A 191 15.88 -7.72 9.90
CA TRP A 191 16.96 -6.85 10.36
C TRP A 191 18.23 -7.60 10.77
N GLU A 192 18.09 -8.71 11.53
CA GLU A 192 19.25 -9.51 11.93
C GLU A 192 19.92 -10.17 10.72
N LEU A 193 19.15 -10.67 9.75
CA LEU A 193 19.68 -11.20 8.49
C LEU A 193 20.45 -10.12 7.71
N ALA A 194 19.85 -8.94 7.52
CA ALA A 194 20.48 -7.82 6.81
C ALA A 194 21.73 -7.27 7.53
N SER A 195 21.84 -7.52 8.85
CA SER A 195 22.94 -7.08 9.69
C SER A 195 24.02 -8.14 9.90
N ILE A 196 23.93 -9.29 9.23
CA ILE A 196 24.98 -10.31 9.28
C ILE A 196 26.28 -9.72 8.70
N LYS A 197 27.35 -9.76 9.51
CA LYS A 197 28.65 -9.23 9.13
C LYS A 197 29.43 -10.28 8.34
N THR A 198 29.38 -10.17 7.03
CA THR A 198 30.17 -10.95 6.06
C THR A 198 30.83 -10.00 5.06
N ASP A 199 31.79 -10.50 4.28
CA ASP A 199 32.43 -9.71 3.20
C ASP A 199 31.43 -9.29 2.12
N ASN A 200 30.36 -10.08 1.94
CA ASN A 200 29.21 -9.76 1.12
C ASN A 200 27.93 -9.92 1.98
N PRO A 201 27.41 -8.84 2.59
CA PRO A 201 26.21 -8.91 3.41
C PRO A 201 25.00 -9.31 2.55
N PRO A 202 24.11 -10.16 3.09
CA PRO A 202 22.95 -10.62 2.32
C PRO A 202 21.98 -9.46 2.06
N ARG A 203 21.43 -9.41 0.85
CA ARG A 203 20.34 -8.52 0.48
C ARG A 203 19.04 -9.09 1.03
N VAL A 204 18.28 -8.29 1.78
CA VAL A 204 17.08 -8.76 2.47
C VAL A 204 15.90 -7.88 2.13
N CYS A 205 14.79 -8.49 1.74
CA CYS A 205 13.52 -7.82 1.55
C CYS A 205 12.50 -8.27 2.60
N LEU A 206 11.79 -7.34 3.20
CA LEU A 206 10.63 -7.58 4.07
C LEU A 206 9.36 -7.16 3.34
N LEU A 207 8.45 -8.12 3.13
CA LEU A 207 7.15 -7.90 2.51
C LEU A 207 6.08 -7.86 3.60
N ASP A 208 5.40 -6.72 3.77
CA ASP A 208 4.23 -6.59 4.64
C ASP A 208 2.95 -6.90 3.84
N LEU A 209 2.45 -8.13 3.96
CA LEU A 209 1.19 -8.54 3.33
C LEU A 209 -0.01 -8.36 4.25
N GLY A 210 0.14 -7.63 5.36
CA GLY A 210 -0.95 -7.18 6.21
C GLY A 210 -1.77 -6.06 5.55
N LEU A 211 -2.35 -6.28 4.37
CA LEU A 211 -2.98 -5.22 3.55
C LEU A 211 -4.00 -4.32 4.28
N GLN A 212 -4.61 -4.81 5.37
CA GLN A 212 -5.58 -4.06 6.17
C GLN A 212 -4.99 -3.42 7.42
N PHE A 213 -4.09 -4.11 8.12
CA PHE A 213 -3.60 -3.72 9.46
C PHE A 213 -2.07 -3.91 9.60
N GLY A 214 -1.35 -3.85 8.49
CA GLY A 214 0.09 -3.97 8.41
C GLY A 214 0.74 -2.89 9.25
N SER A 215 1.75 -3.28 10.01
CA SER A 215 2.40 -2.41 11.00
C SER A 215 3.91 -2.34 10.83
N VAL A 216 4.46 -2.97 9.79
CA VAL A 216 5.91 -2.93 9.51
C VAL A 216 6.37 -1.49 9.30
N SER A 217 5.57 -0.66 8.61
CA SER A 217 5.88 0.76 8.41
C SER A 217 6.06 1.49 9.74
N THR A 218 5.19 1.23 10.72
CA THR A 218 5.26 1.83 12.05
C THR A 218 6.43 1.28 12.86
N TYR A 219 6.70 -0.02 12.76
CA TYR A 219 7.79 -0.68 13.51
C TYR A 219 9.19 -0.22 13.10
N LEU A 220 9.32 0.37 11.92
CA LEU A 220 10.58 0.86 11.36
C LEU A 220 10.55 2.38 11.06
N ASP A 221 9.49 3.09 11.46
CA ASP A 221 9.23 4.50 11.16
C ASP A 221 9.47 4.87 9.68
N LEU A 222 8.88 4.06 8.79
CA LEU A 222 8.97 4.19 7.34
C LEU A 222 7.70 4.85 6.77
N PRO A 223 7.82 5.70 5.74
CA PRO A 223 6.67 6.20 5.01
C PRO A 223 6.02 5.06 4.23
N ARG A 224 4.69 5.08 4.15
CA ARG A 224 3.93 4.26 3.20
C ARG A 224 3.92 4.97 1.85
N ARG A 225 4.21 4.25 0.77
CA ARG A 225 4.28 4.83 -0.59
C ARG A 225 3.03 4.47 -1.39
N ASP A 226 2.50 5.43 -2.12
CA ASP A 226 1.38 5.21 -3.07
C ASP A 226 1.77 4.22 -4.18
N ALA A 227 3.06 4.18 -4.55
CA ALA A 227 3.63 3.20 -5.47
C ALA A 227 3.38 1.74 -5.05
N VAL A 228 3.14 1.45 -3.76
CA VAL A 228 2.73 0.11 -3.32
C VAL A 228 1.33 -0.22 -3.84
N LEU A 229 0.38 0.71 -3.71
CA LEU A 229 -0.98 0.51 -4.20
C LEU A 229 -1.00 0.37 -5.72
N GLU A 230 -0.26 1.21 -6.43
CA GLU A 230 -0.12 1.13 -7.89
C GLU A 230 0.43 -0.24 -8.32
N LEU A 231 1.50 -0.70 -7.66
CA LEU A 231 2.10 -1.99 -7.94
C LEU A 231 1.17 -3.18 -7.65
N LEU A 232 0.42 -3.14 -6.55
CA LEU A 232 -0.52 -4.19 -6.20
C LEU A 232 -1.76 -4.18 -7.10
N SER A 233 -2.12 -3.02 -7.67
CA SER A 233 -3.27 -2.88 -8.58
C SER A 233 -2.98 -3.35 -10.00
N ASP A 234 -1.72 -3.28 -10.43
CA ASP A 234 -1.26 -3.71 -11.76
C ASP A 234 -0.07 -4.67 -11.65
N ILE A 235 -0.27 -5.74 -10.87
CA ILE A 235 0.80 -6.69 -10.60
C ILE A 235 1.19 -7.50 -11.84
N ASP A 236 0.29 -7.64 -12.81
CA ASP A 236 0.53 -8.29 -14.10
C ASP A 236 1.57 -7.55 -14.95
N SER A 237 1.67 -6.23 -14.83
CA SER A 237 2.71 -5.43 -15.50
C SER A 237 3.97 -5.25 -14.65
N MET A 238 3.95 -5.64 -13.36
CA MET A 238 5.08 -5.51 -12.45
C MET A 238 6.37 -6.11 -13.03
N ASP A 239 7.45 -5.32 -12.98
CA ASP A 239 8.82 -5.70 -13.27
C ASP A 239 9.74 -5.32 -12.09
N GLY A 240 11.04 -5.55 -12.24
CA GLY A 240 12.00 -5.22 -11.18
C GLY A 240 12.11 -3.72 -10.92
N ASP A 241 11.89 -2.87 -11.92
CA ASP A 241 12.01 -1.42 -11.76
C ASP A 241 10.81 -0.87 -10.98
N SER A 242 9.58 -1.25 -11.33
CA SER A 242 8.38 -0.84 -10.60
C SER A 242 8.38 -1.41 -9.17
N PHE A 243 8.82 -2.67 -8.99
CA PHE A 243 9.04 -3.23 -7.66
C PHE A 243 10.06 -2.44 -6.84
N GLY A 244 11.19 -2.05 -7.45
CA GLY A 244 12.19 -1.18 -6.83
C GLY A 244 11.64 0.18 -6.40
N GLN A 245 10.72 0.78 -7.16
CA GLN A 245 10.08 2.06 -6.80
C GLN A 245 9.16 1.95 -5.58
N ALA A 246 8.47 0.81 -5.43
CA ALA A 246 7.58 0.58 -4.28
C ALA A 246 8.36 0.34 -2.96
N LEU A 247 9.62 -0.13 -3.05
CA LEU A 247 10.44 -0.44 -1.88
C LEU A 247 10.98 0.80 -1.16
N VAL A 248 11.03 0.71 0.17
CA VAL A 248 11.67 1.69 1.06
C VAL A 248 12.89 1.06 1.71
N THR A 249 14.01 1.78 1.72
CA THR A 249 15.23 1.32 2.40
C THR A 249 15.24 1.78 3.85
N PHE A 250 15.40 0.84 4.79
CA PHE A 250 15.63 1.10 6.20
C PHE A 250 17.12 0.92 6.55
N ASP A 251 17.70 1.96 7.16
CA ASP A 251 19.11 2.02 7.62
C ASP A 251 20.12 1.43 6.61
N GLU A 252 19.95 1.80 5.34
CA GLU A 252 20.79 1.43 4.18
C GLU A 252 20.92 -0.06 3.85
N LYS A 253 20.29 -0.95 4.61
CA LYS A 253 20.52 -2.40 4.53
C LYS A 253 19.29 -3.23 4.21
N LEU A 254 18.14 -2.85 4.75
CA LEU A 254 16.90 -3.62 4.65
C LEU A 254 15.95 -2.94 3.66
N GLN A 255 15.49 -3.68 2.66
CA GLN A 255 14.46 -3.21 1.74
C GLN A 255 13.10 -3.67 2.24
N VAL A 256 12.11 -2.78 2.23
CA VAL A 256 10.79 -3.03 2.81
C VAL A 256 9.71 -2.65 1.81
N LEU A 257 8.82 -3.59 1.50
CA LEU A 257 7.53 -3.30 0.90
C LEU A 257 6.55 -3.13 2.05
N THR A 258 6.19 -1.88 2.36
CA THR A 258 5.23 -1.59 3.43
C THR A 258 3.82 -1.96 3.01
N SER A 259 2.91 -2.14 3.98
CA SER A 259 1.48 -2.14 3.65
C SER A 259 1.06 -0.77 3.06
N PRO A 260 0.05 -0.74 2.18
CA PRO A 260 -0.54 0.49 1.65
C PRO A 260 -1.03 1.45 2.75
N ALA A 261 -1.19 2.74 2.41
CA ALA A 261 -1.74 3.74 3.34
C ALA A 261 -3.22 3.45 3.65
N ASP A 262 -3.98 3.10 2.63
CA ASP A 262 -5.39 2.74 2.74
C ASP A 262 -5.60 1.27 3.05
N VAL A 263 -6.74 0.96 3.67
CA VAL A 263 -7.18 -0.40 3.96
C VAL A 263 -7.67 -1.05 2.68
N LEU A 264 -6.97 -2.08 2.21
CA LEU A 264 -7.37 -2.79 0.98
C LEU A 264 -8.16 -4.07 1.27
N PRO A 265 -9.09 -4.46 0.37
CA PRO A 265 -9.71 -5.78 0.41
C PRO A 265 -8.64 -6.88 0.29
N LEU A 266 -8.74 -7.93 1.11
CA LEU A 266 -7.75 -9.02 1.10
C LEU A 266 -7.80 -9.89 -0.18
N ASP A 267 -8.93 -9.85 -0.88
CA ASP A 267 -9.20 -10.49 -2.16
C ASP A 267 -8.80 -9.63 -3.37
N MET A 268 -8.25 -8.44 -3.14
CA MET A 268 -7.62 -7.64 -4.20
C MET A 268 -6.44 -8.39 -4.85
N LEU A 269 -5.74 -9.24 -4.08
CA LEU A 269 -4.68 -10.10 -4.60
C LEU A 269 -5.17 -11.53 -4.78
N GLY A 270 -4.82 -12.12 -5.91
CA GLY A 270 -4.95 -13.53 -6.19
C GLY A 270 -3.69 -14.35 -5.89
N PRO A 271 -3.78 -15.69 -6.00
CA PRO A 271 -2.62 -16.58 -5.87
C PRO A 271 -1.48 -16.27 -6.86
N ASP A 272 -1.81 -15.98 -8.13
CA ASP A 272 -0.82 -15.71 -9.16
C ASP A 272 -0.10 -14.36 -8.95
N ASP A 273 -0.83 -13.36 -8.47
CA ASP A 273 -0.32 -12.05 -8.09
C ASP A 273 0.75 -12.16 -7.01
N VAL A 274 0.42 -12.85 -5.91
CA VAL A 274 1.34 -13.07 -4.79
C VAL A 274 2.53 -13.93 -5.21
N ARG A 275 2.32 -14.93 -6.07
CA ARG A 275 3.41 -15.74 -6.64
C ARG A 275 4.37 -14.87 -7.45
N LYS A 276 3.85 -13.98 -8.29
CA LYS A 276 4.66 -13.08 -9.11
C LYS A 276 5.44 -12.10 -8.24
N LEU A 277 4.80 -11.48 -7.26
CA LEU A 277 5.42 -10.60 -6.26
C LEU A 277 6.62 -11.27 -5.57
N ILE A 278 6.39 -12.47 -5.05
CA ILE A 278 7.40 -13.26 -4.35
C ILE A 278 8.54 -13.64 -5.29
N ASN A 279 8.25 -14.07 -6.52
CA ASN A 279 9.27 -14.46 -7.47
C ASN A 279 10.19 -13.29 -7.85
N VAL A 280 9.63 -12.11 -8.11
CA VAL A 280 10.43 -10.90 -8.37
C VAL A 280 11.28 -10.55 -7.15
N ALA A 281 10.73 -10.61 -5.94
CA ALA A 281 11.52 -10.39 -4.73
C ALA A 281 12.66 -11.42 -4.60
N ARG A 282 12.41 -12.70 -4.84
CA ARG A 282 13.42 -13.77 -4.74
C ARG A 282 14.51 -13.66 -5.80
N GLU A 283 14.21 -13.10 -6.97
CA GLU A 283 15.19 -12.86 -8.02
C GLU A 283 16.22 -11.77 -7.63
N HIS A 284 15.82 -10.85 -6.75
CA HIS A 284 16.60 -9.67 -6.41
C HIS A 284 17.22 -9.67 -5.00
N PHE A 285 16.73 -10.53 -4.11
CA PHE A 285 17.13 -10.58 -2.70
C PHE A 285 17.57 -11.99 -2.31
N ASP A 286 18.56 -12.09 -1.42
CA ASP A 286 19.07 -13.37 -0.94
C ASP A 286 18.13 -13.97 0.12
N TYR A 287 17.42 -13.11 0.87
CA TYR A 287 16.33 -13.49 1.76
C TYR A 287 15.10 -12.60 1.53
N VAL A 288 13.93 -13.23 1.49
CA VAL A 288 12.64 -12.56 1.46
C VAL A 288 11.87 -12.99 2.71
N VAL A 289 11.64 -12.06 3.62
CA VAL A 289 10.81 -12.28 4.82
C VAL A 289 9.41 -11.75 4.54
N VAL A 290 8.39 -12.56 4.78
CA VAL A 290 6.99 -12.18 4.57
C VAL A 290 6.28 -12.08 5.91
N ASP A 291 5.77 -10.90 6.25
CA ASP A 291 4.83 -10.73 7.36
C ASP A 291 3.42 -11.02 6.84
N MET A 292 2.86 -12.15 7.30
CA MET A 292 1.57 -12.64 6.84
C MET A 292 0.42 -12.05 7.67
N PRO A 293 -0.74 -11.76 7.05
CA PRO A 293 -1.92 -11.36 7.80
C PRO A 293 -2.40 -12.49 8.71
N PRO A 294 -3.13 -12.15 9.80
CA PRO A 294 -3.74 -13.16 10.68
C PRO A 294 -4.88 -13.93 9.98
N SER A 295 -5.46 -13.34 8.93
CA SER A 295 -6.50 -13.96 8.10
C SER A 295 -5.88 -14.99 7.16
N PHE A 296 -6.54 -16.14 7.04
CA PHE A 296 -6.20 -17.14 6.04
C PHE A 296 -7.05 -16.89 4.79
N VAL A 297 -6.39 -16.64 3.66
CA VAL A 297 -7.01 -16.24 2.39
C VAL A 297 -6.49 -17.12 1.26
N GLN A 298 -7.07 -17.04 0.06
CA GLN A 298 -6.73 -17.95 -1.04
C GLN A 298 -5.24 -17.96 -1.37
N TRP A 299 -4.58 -16.80 -1.38
CA TRP A 299 -3.15 -16.71 -1.65
C TRP A 299 -2.25 -17.11 -0.46
N SER A 300 -2.79 -17.38 0.74
CA SER A 300 -2.00 -17.88 1.87
C SER A 300 -1.40 -19.26 1.60
N ASP A 301 -2.12 -20.11 0.86
CA ASP A 301 -1.60 -21.37 0.27
C ASP A 301 -0.31 -21.09 -0.50
N THR A 302 -0.34 -20.08 -1.38
CA THR A 302 0.76 -19.85 -2.31
C THR A 302 2.03 -19.51 -1.55
N VAL A 303 1.93 -18.66 -0.52
CA VAL A 303 3.06 -18.37 0.36
C VAL A 303 3.52 -19.63 1.11
N LEU A 304 2.59 -20.43 1.65
CA LEU A 304 2.92 -21.68 2.34
C LEU A 304 3.68 -22.67 1.43
N ASN A 305 3.27 -22.79 0.17
CA ASN A 305 3.88 -23.68 -0.80
C ASN A 305 5.25 -23.17 -1.27
N LEU A 306 5.39 -21.88 -1.51
CA LEU A 306 6.66 -21.26 -1.94
C LEU A 306 7.69 -21.14 -0.81
N ALA A 307 7.25 -21.00 0.45
CA ALA A 307 8.13 -20.79 1.58
C ALA A 307 9.01 -22.03 1.84
N GLN A 308 10.31 -21.78 1.99
CA GLN A 308 11.26 -22.76 2.52
C GLN A 308 11.09 -22.91 4.02
N VAL A 309 10.79 -21.80 4.71
CA VAL A 309 10.52 -21.78 6.15
C VAL A 309 9.26 -20.99 6.44
N TYR A 310 8.32 -21.60 7.16
CA TYR A 310 7.07 -20.96 7.56
C TYR A 310 6.93 -20.98 9.08
N PHE A 311 7.12 -19.83 9.73
CA PHE A 311 7.02 -19.69 11.17
C PHE A 311 5.59 -19.37 11.60
N ALA A 312 5.00 -20.27 12.39
CA ALA A 312 3.69 -20.13 12.99
C ALA A 312 3.82 -19.69 14.46
N MET A 313 3.57 -18.41 14.72
CA MET A 313 3.73 -17.81 16.04
C MET A 313 2.51 -18.07 16.92
N ILE A 314 2.74 -18.66 18.09
CA ILE A 314 1.73 -19.02 19.09
C ILE A 314 2.13 -18.54 20.48
N GLU A 315 1.15 -18.40 21.38
CA GLU A 315 1.38 -18.20 22.82
C GLU A 315 0.84 -19.39 23.63
N LEU A 316 1.21 -19.47 24.91
CA LEU A 316 0.73 -20.51 25.83
C LEU A 316 -0.69 -20.19 26.32
N ASP A 317 -1.64 -20.10 25.40
CA ASP A 317 -3.05 -19.80 25.66
C ASP A 317 -4.03 -20.67 24.86
N MET A 318 -5.31 -20.63 25.26
CA MET A 318 -6.35 -21.44 24.63
C MET A 318 -6.69 -20.95 23.22
N ARG A 319 -6.55 -19.64 22.94
CA ARG A 319 -6.86 -19.06 21.62
C ARG A 319 -5.89 -19.60 20.57
N SER A 320 -4.60 -19.59 20.88
CA SER A 320 -3.54 -20.16 20.05
C SER A 320 -3.77 -21.65 19.85
N ALA A 321 -4.06 -22.41 20.92
CA ALA A 321 -4.34 -23.84 20.81
C ALA A 321 -5.54 -24.15 19.90
N GLN A 322 -6.66 -23.45 20.07
CA GLN A 322 -7.85 -23.66 19.23
C GLN A 322 -7.60 -23.28 17.77
N ASN A 323 -6.90 -22.19 17.52
CA ASN A 323 -6.57 -21.78 16.15
C ASN A 323 -5.60 -22.75 15.48
N VAL A 324 -4.63 -23.32 16.21
CA VAL A 324 -3.78 -24.41 15.68
C VAL A 324 -4.64 -25.60 15.26
N VAL A 325 -5.61 -26.03 16.07
CA VAL A 325 -6.51 -27.15 15.70
C VAL A 325 -7.30 -26.81 14.44
N ARG A 326 -7.83 -25.59 14.33
CA ARG A 326 -8.61 -25.14 13.17
C ARG A 326 -7.76 -25.11 11.90
N ILE A 327 -6.56 -24.53 11.97
CA ILE A 327 -5.63 -24.45 10.85
C ILE A 327 -5.15 -25.83 10.44
N LYS A 328 -4.80 -26.70 11.41
CA LYS A 328 -4.42 -28.09 11.12
C LYS A 328 -5.51 -28.82 10.33
N ARG A 329 -6.78 -28.70 10.74
CA ARG A 329 -7.90 -29.31 10.02
C ARG A 329 -8.09 -28.71 8.63
N ALA A 330 -8.01 -27.39 8.50
CA ALA A 330 -8.18 -26.71 7.22
C ALA A 330 -7.07 -27.06 6.22
N LEU A 331 -5.81 -27.09 6.66
CA LEU A 331 -4.70 -27.48 5.78
C LEU A 331 -4.81 -28.95 5.39
N GLN A 332 -5.18 -29.83 6.31
CA GLN A 332 -5.35 -31.25 6.01
C GLN A 332 -6.56 -31.56 5.11
N SER A 333 -7.63 -30.75 5.13
CA SER A 333 -8.77 -30.97 4.25
C SER A 333 -8.50 -30.57 2.80
N GLU A 334 -7.55 -29.66 2.59
CA GLU A 334 -7.14 -29.15 1.27
C GLU A 334 -5.82 -29.80 0.79
N ASP A 335 -5.36 -30.88 1.46
CA ASP A 335 -4.08 -31.56 1.17
C ASP A 335 -2.85 -30.62 1.17
N LEU A 336 -2.90 -29.56 1.99
CA LEU A 336 -1.82 -28.59 2.15
C LEU A 336 -0.79 -29.03 3.19
N PRO A 337 0.50 -28.67 3.02
CA PRO A 337 1.60 -29.21 3.81
C PRO A 337 1.67 -28.59 5.21
N PHE A 338 0.88 -29.13 6.14
CA PHE A 338 0.88 -28.72 7.55
C PHE A 338 2.25 -28.87 8.21
N GLU A 339 3.02 -29.88 7.81
CA GLU A 339 4.35 -30.19 8.32
C GLU A 339 5.42 -29.11 8.00
N LYS A 340 5.15 -28.22 7.03
CA LYS A 340 6.00 -27.06 6.78
C LYS A 340 5.92 -26.00 7.89
N LEU A 341 4.84 -25.99 8.67
CA LEU A 341 4.66 -25.03 9.76
C LEU A 341 5.64 -25.34 10.90
N ARG A 342 6.54 -24.40 11.16
CA ARG A 342 7.45 -24.40 12.31
C ARG A 342 6.84 -23.55 13.41
N PHE A 343 6.30 -24.20 14.44
CA PHE A 343 5.68 -23.49 15.55
C PHE A 343 6.72 -22.84 16.44
N ILE A 344 6.55 -21.54 16.68
CA ILE A 344 7.35 -20.77 17.63
C ILE A 344 6.43 -20.35 18.78
N LEU A 345 6.79 -20.73 20.00
CA LEU A 345 6.12 -20.25 21.19
C LEU A 345 6.74 -18.92 21.63
N ASN A 346 6.01 -17.83 21.44
CA ASN A 346 6.40 -16.54 22.00
C ASN A 346 6.00 -16.43 23.48
N ARG A 347 6.68 -15.55 24.21
CA ARG A 347 6.50 -15.33 25.66
C ARG A 347 6.55 -16.63 26.46
N ALA A 348 7.49 -17.50 26.09
CA ALA A 348 7.64 -18.80 26.70
C ALA A 348 7.93 -18.71 28.20
N PRO A 349 7.48 -19.72 28.98
CA PRO A 349 7.79 -19.81 30.40
C PRO A 349 9.30 -19.73 30.67
N LYS A 350 9.67 -19.02 31.74
CA LYS A 350 11.07 -18.90 32.15
C LYS A 350 11.66 -20.28 32.45
N PHE A 351 12.99 -20.39 32.38
CA PHE A 351 13.67 -21.65 32.64
C PHE A 351 13.31 -22.29 34.00
N THR A 352 13.07 -21.47 35.01
CA THR A 352 12.68 -21.89 36.38
C THR A 352 11.20 -22.24 36.53
N ASP A 353 10.35 -21.92 35.56
CA ASP A 353 8.91 -22.22 35.60
C ASP A 353 8.63 -23.64 35.07
N LEU A 354 8.81 -24.62 35.94
CA LEU A 354 8.58 -26.03 35.63
C LEU A 354 7.11 -26.32 35.29
N GLN A 355 6.17 -25.62 35.94
CA GLN A 355 4.74 -25.79 35.66
C GLN A 355 4.40 -25.27 34.26
N GLY A 356 4.89 -24.08 33.90
CA GLY A 356 4.76 -23.53 32.55
C GLY A 356 5.33 -24.47 31.48
N LYS A 357 6.56 -24.99 31.67
CA LYS A 357 7.16 -25.98 30.75
C LYS A 357 6.31 -27.24 30.60
N SER A 358 5.74 -27.76 31.69
CA SER A 358 4.83 -28.92 31.62
C SER A 358 3.56 -28.62 30.82
N ARG A 359 3.08 -27.37 30.85
CA ARG A 359 1.91 -26.93 30.06
C ARG A 359 2.24 -26.82 28.58
N VAL A 360 3.43 -26.30 28.24
CA VAL A 360 3.92 -26.27 26.85
C VAL A 360 3.97 -27.68 26.27
N LYS A 361 4.57 -28.63 27.01
CA LYS A 361 4.67 -30.03 26.58
C LYS A 361 3.29 -30.66 26.35
N ARG A 362 2.37 -30.49 27.31
CA ARG A 362 0.99 -30.98 27.20
C ARG A 362 0.24 -30.37 26.01
N MET A 363 0.44 -29.07 25.75
CA MET A 363 -0.14 -28.39 24.60
C MET A 363 0.39 -28.98 23.29
N ALA A 364 1.71 -29.14 23.16
CA ALA A 364 2.34 -29.74 21.99
C ALA A 364 1.85 -31.18 21.74
N GLU A 365 1.81 -32.01 22.80
CA GLU A 365 1.32 -33.39 22.74
C GLU A 365 -0.17 -33.46 22.34
N SER A 366 -1.02 -32.61 22.93
CA SER A 366 -2.46 -32.54 22.63
C SER A 366 -2.75 -32.10 21.19
N LEU A 367 -1.97 -31.15 20.67
CA LEU A 367 -2.11 -30.64 19.31
C LEU A 367 -1.45 -31.57 18.27
N GLY A 368 -0.56 -32.47 18.71
CA GLY A 368 0.26 -33.29 17.83
C GLY A 368 1.15 -32.43 16.94
N ILE A 369 1.88 -31.49 17.55
CA ILE A 369 2.84 -30.58 16.90
C ILE A 369 4.19 -30.60 17.65
N SER A 370 5.27 -30.21 16.99
CA SER A 370 6.53 -29.87 17.67
C SER A 370 6.61 -28.36 17.91
N ILE A 371 7.14 -27.96 19.07
CA ILE A 371 7.43 -26.57 19.42
C ILE A 371 8.92 -26.50 19.77
N ASP A 372 9.74 -26.42 18.72
CA ASP A 372 11.20 -26.50 18.83
C ASP A 372 11.82 -25.15 19.25
N LEU A 373 11.14 -24.06 18.90
CA LEU A 373 11.57 -22.69 19.20
C LEU A 373 10.66 -22.08 20.26
N GLN A 374 11.27 -21.62 21.35
CA GLN A 374 10.58 -20.98 22.47
C GLN A 374 11.28 -19.65 22.78
N PHE A 375 10.59 -18.56 22.52
CA PHE A 375 11.14 -17.22 22.69
C PHE A 375 10.75 -16.62 24.03
N PRO A 376 11.70 -15.99 24.75
CA PRO A 376 11.40 -15.29 25.97
C PRO A 376 10.57 -14.03 25.68
N ASP A 377 9.79 -13.57 26.65
CA ASP A 377 8.91 -12.40 26.52
C ASP A 377 9.64 -11.11 26.10
N GLY A 378 10.87 -10.90 26.58
CA GLY A 378 11.65 -9.70 26.29
C GLY A 378 11.20 -8.43 27.03
N GLY A 379 10.02 -8.42 27.65
CA GLY A 379 9.50 -7.35 28.48
C GLY A 379 9.03 -6.12 27.70
N ARG A 380 8.70 -5.05 28.44
CA ARG A 380 8.16 -3.79 27.89
C ARG A 380 9.05 -3.12 26.85
N VAL A 381 10.36 -3.40 26.90
CA VAL A 381 11.33 -2.85 25.95
C VAL A 381 11.03 -3.29 24.50
N VAL A 382 10.39 -4.47 24.34
CA VAL A 382 9.97 -4.93 23.00
C VAL A 382 8.92 -4.01 22.41
N THR A 383 7.87 -3.70 23.18
CA THR A 383 6.83 -2.74 22.76
C THR A 383 7.41 -1.35 22.54
N GLN A 384 8.27 -0.86 23.44
CA GLN A 384 8.93 0.44 23.29
C GLN A 384 9.76 0.53 22.00
N ALA A 385 10.46 -0.55 21.61
CA ALA A 385 11.22 -0.56 20.36
C ALA A 385 10.29 -0.42 19.14
N CYS A 386 9.14 -1.11 19.17
CA CYS A 386 8.13 -1.01 18.11
C CYS A 386 7.54 0.41 18.04
N ASP A 387 7.21 1.00 19.19
CA ASP A 387 6.62 2.35 19.27
C ASP A 387 7.60 3.46 18.86
N HIS A 388 8.91 3.24 19.05
CA HIS A 388 9.96 4.15 18.61
C HIS A 388 10.41 3.93 17.15
N GLY A 389 9.84 2.95 16.45
CA GLY A 389 10.18 2.66 15.05
C GLY A 389 11.60 2.11 14.86
N LEU A 390 12.12 1.36 15.84
CA LEU A 390 13.48 0.82 15.81
C LEU A 390 13.50 -0.70 16.06
N PRO A 391 14.32 -1.46 15.32
CA PRO A 391 14.51 -2.88 15.61
C PRO A 391 15.19 -3.07 16.97
N LEU A 392 14.96 -4.24 17.59
CA LEU A 392 15.50 -4.58 18.91
C LEU A 392 17.03 -4.54 18.94
N ALA A 393 17.70 -4.80 17.81
CA ALA A 393 19.16 -4.71 17.74
C ALA A 393 19.66 -3.29 18.04
N SER A 394 18.93 -2.26 17.58
CA SER A 394 19.30 -0.85 17.75
C SER A 394 18.86 -0.32 19.12
N GLN A 395 17.61 -0.57 19.51
CA GLN A 395 17.07 -0.06 20.78
C GLN A 395 17.54 -0.85 22.00
N ALA A 396 17.69 -2.17 21.86
CA ALA A 396 17.81 -3.10 22.99
C ALA A 396 18.71 -4.31 22.67
N ALA A 397 19.94 -4.06 22.21
CA ALA A 397 20.88 -5.09 21.71
C ALA A 397 21.11 -6.30 22.64
N LYS A 398 20.90 -6.13 23.95
CA LYS A 398 21.08 -7.18 24.98
C LYS A 398 19.80 -7.95 25.32
N ASN A 399 18.65 -7.59 24.72
CA ASN A 399 17.36 -8.21 25.00
C ASN A 399 17.40 -9.72 24.72
N PRO A 400 16.88 -10.57 25.63
CA PRO A 400 16.91 -12.02 25.44
C PRO A 400 16.10 -12.49 24.22
N LEU A 401 14.98 -11.83 23.87
CA LEU A 401 14.21 -12.16 22.67
C LEU A 401 15.06 -11.94 21.41
N ARG A 402 15.69 -10.76 21.33
CA ARG A 402 16.59 -10.41 20.23
C ARG A 402 17.73 -11.41 20.06
N LYS A 403 18.31 -11.92 21.15
CA LYS A 403 19.38 -12.93 21.09
C LYS A 403 18.91 -14.24 20.45
N GLU A 404 17.72 -14.71 20.77
CA GLU A 404 17.14 -15.91 20.15
C GLU A 404 16.83 -15.70 18.66
N ILE A 405 16.28 -14.52 18.31
CA ILE A 405 16.04 -14.16 16.90
C ILE A 405 17.36 -14.09 16.12
N ALA A 406 18.38 -13.42 16.65
CA ALA A 406 19.70 -13.31 16.03
C ALA A 406 20.38 -14.68 15.85
N LYS A 407 20.26 -15.56 16.85
CA LYS A 407 20.78 -16.93 16.76
C LYS A 407 20.07 -17.72 15.67
N LEU A 408 18.75 -17.57 15.55
CA LEU A 408 17.98 -18.22 14.50
C LEU A 408 18.33 -17.69 13.11
N ALA A 409 18.46 -16.37 12.95
CA ALA A 409 18.90 -15.73 11.70
C ALA A 409 20.28 -16.26 11.26
N GLN A 410 21.24 -16.34 12.19
CA GLN A 410 22.57 -16.90 11.93
C GLN A 410 22.51 -18.38 11.53
N SER A 411 21.68 -19.18 12.21
CA SER A 411 21.50 -20.59 11.89
C SER A 411 20.91 -20.78 10.49
N LEU A 412 19.90 -19.98 10.12
CA LEU A 412 19.30 -20.03 8.78
C LEU A 412 20.31 -19.63 7.71
N HIS A 413 21.11 -18.60 7.97
CA HIS A 413 22.14 -18.16 7.05
C HIS A 413 23.23 -19.21 6.82
N GLN A 414 23.68 -19.89 7.88
CA GLN A 414 24.66 -20.97 7.79
C GLN A 414 24.14 -22.17 6.98
N ILE A 415 22.87 -22.55 7.17
CA ILE A 415 22.24 -23.62 6.40
C ILE A 415 22.14 -23.24 4.92
N GLY A 416 21.71 -22.01 4.63
CA GLY A 416 21.66 -21.51 3.26
C GLY A 416 23.02 -21.53 2.56
N LEU A 417 24.10 -21.19 3.26
CA LEU A 417 25.46 -21.30 2.74
C LEU A 417 25.86 -22.76 2.47
N SER A 418 25.56 -23.69 3.38
CA SER A 418 25.93 -25.10 3.20
C SER A 418 25.21 -25.76 2.04
N ASP A 419 23.96 -25.38 1.77
CA ASP A 419 23.20 -25.91 0.63
C ASP A 419 23.75 -25.39 -0.70
N VAL A 420 24.26 -24.14 -0.73
CA VAL A 420 24.93 -23.55 -1.90
C VAL A 420 26.32 -24.15 -2.12
N GLU A 421 27.07 -24.47 -1.07
CA GLU A 421 28.39 -25.13 -1.18
C GLU A 421 28.28 -26.59 -1.62
N ALA A 422 27.13 -27.24 -1.37
CA ALA A 422 26.89 -28.64 -1.71
C ALA A 422 26.27 -28.88 -3.09
N ALA A 423 25.68 -27.84 -3.71
CA ALA A 423 25.10 -27.86 -5.05
C ALA A 423 26.14 -27.55 -6.14
#